data_AF-A0A1J8PRZ6-F1
#
_entry.id   AF-A0A1J8PRZ6-F1
#
_cell.length_a   1.000
_cell.length_b   1.000
_cell.length_c   1.000
_cell.angle_alpha   90.00
_cell.angle_beta   90.00
_cell.angle_gamma   90.00
#
_symmetry.space_group_name_H-M   'P 1'
#
loop_
_entity.id
_entity.type
_entity.pdbx_description
1 polymer ?
#
loop_
_entity_poly.entity_id
_entity_poly.type
_entity_poly.pdbx_seq_one_letter_code
_entity_poly.pdbx_strand_id
1 'polypeptide(L)'
;MPLESDVLTESRVEHTRDLHSLQAYLLHYESLLHSVRVSVSFIEKTPNPAMESEVFFDEQRKTSDELMKKECDNLLNEIDRLQKRREMLSKHLKNVMDLAFANVNIRDSASMRQVTYLTMIFLPASLIASVFGMNVREINPGTLGTTVRYTQITIALTALTFYVVVTLQTHTSFHDRGATMCKRAAWPILLPWKILRNMETVARPHPPRKANLRRTYFRRD
;
A
#
# COMPACT_ATOMS: atom_id res chain seq x y z
N MET A 1 8.32 13.22 18.99
CA MET A 1 7.58 12.44 17.96
C MET A 1 8.58 11.73 17.05
N PRO A 2 9.12 10.55 17.41
CA PRO A 2 10.02 9.77 16.54
C PRO A 2 9.39 8.47 15.97
N LEU A 3 8.22 8.05 16.49
CA LEU A 3 7.66 6.72 16.18
C LEU A 3 7.06 6.61 14.77
N GLU A 4 6.52 7.70 14.21
CA GLU A 4 5.92 7.69 12.87
C GLU A 4 6.96 7.54 11.76
N SER A 5 8.11 8.21 11.89
CA SER A 5 9.18 8.09 10.90
C SER A 5 9.80 6.70 10.93
N ASP A 6 9.94 6.10 12.12
CA ASP A 6 10.62 4.82 12.29
C ASP A 6 9.80 3.63 11.76
N VAL A 7 8.47 3.68 11.97
CA VAL A 7 7.51 2.69 11.42
C VAL A 7 7.52 2.66 9.89
N LEU A 8 7.86 3.77 9.23
CA LEU A 8 7.89 3.87 7.77
C LEU A 8 9.20 3.32 7.17
N THR A 9 10.33 3.42 7.88
CA THR A 9 11.63 2.93 7.41
C THR A 9 11.91 1.49 7.78
N GLU A 10 11.56 1.06 8.99
CA GLU A 10 11.94 -0.24 9.53
C GLU A 10 10.68 -0.96 10.02
N SER A 11 9.87 -1.46 9.07
CA SER A 11 8.71 -2.29 9.39
C SER A 11 9.17 -3.64 9.97
N ARG A 12 9.52 -3.64 11.25
CA ARG A 12 9.73 -4.82 12.09
C ARG A 12 8.45 -5.14 12.84
N VAL A 13 8.16 -6.44 12.94
CA VAL A 13 7.08 -7.04 13.74
C VAL A 13 7.10 -6.58 15.22
N GLU A 14 8.22 -6.04 15.70
CA GLU A 14 8.36 -5.45 17.03
C GLU A 14 7.54 -4.17 17.20
N HIS A 15 7.37 -3.34 16.15
CA HIS A 15 6.64 -2.07 16.24
C HIS A 15 5.13 -2.24 16.34
N THR A 16 4.56 -3.33 15.80
CA THR A 16 3.12 -3.62 15.93
C THR A 16 2.75 -4.01 17.36
N ARG A 17 3.65 -4.64 18.12
CA ARG A 17 3.44 -4.94 19.55
C ARG A 17 3.32 -3.66 20.38
N ASP A 18 4.16 -2.67 20.10
CA ASP A 18 4.13 -1.38 20.79
C ASP A 18 2.89 -0.57 20.42
N LEU A 19 2.47 -0.61 19.15
CA LEU A 19 1.20 -0.01 18.71
C LEU A 19 0.00 -0.63 19.45
N HIS A 20 -0.04 -1.96 19.60
CA HIS A 20 -1.10 -2.63 20.35
C HIS A 20 -1.04 -2.37 21.86
N SER A 21 0.16 -2.23 22.44
CA SER A 21 0.29 -1.84 23.86
C SER A 21 -0.22 -0.42 24.10
N LEU A 22 0.11 0.53 23.21
CA LEU A 22 -0.44 1.89 23.22
C LEU A 22 -1.96 1.90 23.09
N GLN A 23 -2.53 1.06 22.23
CA GLN A 23 -3.97 0.93 22.11
C GLN A 23 -4.60 0.45 23.43
N ALA A 24 -4.00 -0.53 24.10
CA ALA A 24 -4.46 -1.00 25.41
C ALA A 24 -4.38 0.11 26.48
N TYR A 25 -3.31 0.91 26.48
CA TYR A 25 -3.20 2.06 27.38
C TYR A 25 -4.29 3.11 27.13
N LEU A 26 -4.61 3.41 25.87
CA LEU A 26 -5.70 4.35 25.55
C LEU A 26 -7.07 3.87 26.04
N LEU A 27 -7.35 2.56 25.96
CA LEU A 27 -8.56 1.95 26.50
C LEU A 27 -8.59 1.99 28.03
N HIS A 28 -7.43 1.79 28.67
CA HIS A 28 -7.35 1.93 30.12
C HIS A 28 -7.63 3.37 30.58
N TYR A 29 -7.06 4.37 29.88
CA TYR A 29 -7.32 5.78 30.16
C TYR A 29 -8.77 6.19 29.91
N GLU A 30 -9.46 5.55 28.97
CA GLU A 30 -10.90 5.74 28.78
C GLU A 30 -11.70 5.37 30.02
N SER A 31 -11.45 4.18 30.56
CA SER A 31 -12.10 3.71 31.78
C SER A 31 -11.77 4.61 32.98
N LEU A 32 -10.50 5.02 33.10
CA LEU A 32 -10.05 5.90 34.19
C LEU A 32 -10.71 7.28 34.13
N LEU A 33 -10.70 7.93 32.95
CA LEU A 33 -11.33 9.25 32.76
C LEU A 33 -12.84 9.18 33.02
N HIS A 34 -13.49 8.08 32.63
CA HIS A 34 -14.90 7.87 32.92
C HIS A 34 -15.15 7.78 34.45
N SER A 35 -14.34 7.02 35.17
CA SER A 35 -14.46 6.92 36.64
C SER A 35 -14.25 8.28 37.31
N VAL A 36 -13.23 9.04 36.91
CA VAL A 36 -12.95 10.37 37.47
C VAL A 36 -14.12 11.32 37.19
N ARG A 37 -14.71 11.28 35.99
CA ARG A 37 -15.90 12.07 35.65
C ARG A 37 -17.08 11.76 36.58
N VAL A 38 -17.33 10.48 36.85
CA VAL A 38 -18.38 10.05 37.77
C VAL A 38 -18.10 10.55 39.19
N SER A 39 -16.85 10.43 39.66
CA SER A 39 -16.44 10.95 40.97
C SER A 39 -16.61 12.46 41.10
N VAL A 40 -16.24 13.25 40.08
CA VAL A 40 -16.42 14.71 40.10
C VAL A 40 -17.91 15.07 40.08
N SER A 41 -18.73 14.40 39.27
CA SER A 41 -20.18 14.62 39.27
C SER A 41 -20.84 14.24 40.60
N PHE A 42 -20.29 13.26 41.32
CA PHE A 42 -20.74 12.91 42.67
C PHE A 42 -20.40 14.02 43.67
N ILE A 43 -19.19 14.56 43.62
CA ILE A 43 -18.76 15.68 44.50
C ILE A 43 -19.62 16.92 44.26
N GLU A 44 -19.92 17.24 42.99
CA GLU A 44 -20.78 18.37 42.63
C GLU A 44 -22.20 18.25 43.20
N LYS A 45 -22.76 17.02 43.22
CA LYS A 45 -24.15 16.76 43.65
C LYS A 45 -24.29 16.48 45.14
N THR A 46 -23.20 16.20 45.84
CA THR A 46 -23.23 15.81 47.25
C THR A 46 -22.94 17.03 48.10
N PRO A 47 -23.90 17.51 48.92
CA PRO A 47 -23.67 18.64 49.80
C PRO A 47 -22.53 18.35 50.77
N ASN A 48 -21.70 19.36 51.04
CA ASN A 48 -20.51 19.20 51.88
C ASN A 48 -20.91 19.04 53.36
N PRO A 49 -20.76 17.84 53.96
CA PRO A 49 -21.20 17.59 55.34
C PRO A 49 -20.38 18.38 56.37
N ALA A 50 -19.17 18.83 56.04
CA ALA A 50 -18.36 19.65 56.93
C ALA A 50 -18.94 21.07 57.12
N MET A 51 -19.76 21.54 56.17
CA MET A 51 -20.38 22.88 56.21
C MET A 51 -21.74 22.88 56.92
N GLU A 52 -22.27 21.72 57.35
CA GLU A 52 -23.56 21.59 58.03
C GLU A 52 -23.53 22.00 59.52
N SER A 53 -22.35 22.25 60.10
CA SER A 53 -22.24 22.66 61.51
C SER A 53 -22.83 24.05 61.78
N GLU A 54 -23.35 24.26 63.01
CA GLU A 54 -23.95 25.54 63.46
C GLU A 54 -22.96 26.72 63.48
N VAL A 55 -21.67 26.47 63.26
CA VAL A 55 -20.60 27.46 63.27
C VAL A 55 -20.58 28.31 61.99
N PHE A 56 -21.14 27.81 60.87
CA PHE A 56 -21.12 28.48 59.57
C PHE A 56 -22.43 29.19 59.27
N PHE A 57 -22.36 30.46 58.89
CA PHE A 57 -23.50 31.25 58.42
C PHE A 57 -23.96 30.81 57.02
N ASP A 58 -25.25 30.99 56.72
CA ASP A 58 -25.85 30.62 55.43
C ASP A 58 -25.17 31.28 54.21
N GLU A 59 -24.61 32.48 54.37
CA GLU A 59 -23.85 33.15 53.30
C GLU A 59 -22.53 32.43 52.98
N GLN A 60 -21.84 31.90 53.98
CA GLN A 60 -20.59 31.13 53.81
C GLN A 60 -20.87 29.76 53.19
N ARG A 61 -22.02 29.16 53.52
CA ARG A 61 -22.49 27.91 52.89
C ARG A 61 -22.76 28.13 51.39
N LYS A 62 -23.47 29.20 51.04
CA LYS A 62 -23.76 29.53 49.62
C LYS A 62 -22.52 29.83 48.81
N THR A 63 -21.59 30.64 49.33
CA THR A 63 -20.35 30.96 48.62
C THR A 63 -19.45 29.74 48.41
N SER A 64 -19.37 28.83 49.39
CA SER A 64 -18.64 27.57 49.23
C SER A 64 -19.29 26.65 48.20
N ASP A 65 -20.61 26.59 48.15
CA ASP A 65 -21.35 25.74 47.21
C ASP A 65 -21.21 26.27 45.77
N GLU A 66 -21.33 27.58 45.57
CA GLU A 66 -21.09 28.24 44.28
C GLU A 66 -19.65 28.03 43.77
N LEU A 67 -18.66 28.15 44.67
CA LEU A 67 -17.26 27.92 44.32
C LEU A 67 -17.03 26.45 43.95
N MET A 68 -17.55 25.51 44.74
CA MET A 68 -17.41 24.07 44.49
C MET A 68 -18.02 23.69 43.14
N LYS A 69 -19.20 24.22 42.84
CA LYS A 69 -19.87 23.99 41.56
C LYS A 69 -19.04 24.51 40.38
N LYS A 70 -18.49 25.72 40.49
CA LYS A 70 -17.64 26.30 39.45
C LYS A 70 -16.37 25.48 39.21
N GLU A 71 -15.71 25.02 40.28
CA GLU A 71 -14.52 24.19 40.16
C GLU A 71 -14.83 22.80 39.59
N CYS A 72 -15.94 22.17 40.01
CA CYS A 72 -16.40 20.91 39.45
C CYS A 72 -16.73 21.04 37.96
N ASP A 73 -17.43 22.10 37.55
CA ASP A 73 -17.71 22.39 36.14
C ASP A 73 -16.42 22.59 35.33
N ASN A 74 -15.43 23.29 35.88
CA ASN A 74 -14.13 23.48 35.23
C ASN A 74 -13.39 22.14 35.06
N LEU A 75 -13.38 21.29 36.09
CA LEU A 75 -12.77 19.95 36.03
C LEU A 75 -13.50 19.04 35.02
N LEU A 76 -14.83 19.06 34.99
CA LEU A 76 -15.62 18.29 34.02
C LEU A 76 -15.31 18.72 32.58
N ASN A 77 -15.17 20.02 32.34
CA ASN A 77 -14.75 20.54 31.03
C ASN A 77 -13.34 20.09 30.64
N GLU A 78 -12.41 20.05 31.59
CA GLU A 78 -11.04 19.60 31.33
C GLU A 78 -10.97 18.07 31.08
N ILE A 79 -11.76 17.28 31.81
CA ILE A 79 -11.92 15.84 31.55
C ILE A 79 -12.49 15.60 30.15
N ASP A 80 -13.50 16.38 29.72
CA ASP A 80 -14.06 16.29 28.37
C ASP A 80 -13.02 16.63 27.28
N ARG A 81 -12.21 17.66 27.51
CA ARG A 81 -11.07 18.00 26.63
C ARG A 81 -10.06 16.87 26.54
N LEU A 82 -9.69 16.26 27.67
CA LEU A 82 -8.76 15.12 27.70
C LEU A 82 -9.35 13.91 26.97
N GLN A 83 -10.65 13.63 27.15
CA GLN A 83 -11.35 12.55 26.45
C GLN A 83 -11.34 12.76 24.93
N LYS A 84 -11.59 13.99 24.45
CA LYS A 84 -11.49 14.34 23.03
C LYS A 84 -10.07 14.16 22.47
N ARG A 85 -9.04 14.56 23.21
CA ARG A 85 -7.62 14.36 22.82
C ARG A 85 -7.28 12.87 22.71
N ARG A 86 -7.72 12.06 23.68
CA ARG A 86 -7.56 10.61 23.68
C ARG A 86 -8.26 9.97 22.47
N GLU A 87 -9.47 10.40 22.14
CA GLU A 87 -10.22 9.90 20.99
C GLU A 87 -9.49 10.23 19.66
N MET A 88 -9.01 11.46 19.52
CA MET A 88 -8.19 11.86 18.37
C MET A 88 -6.93 10.98 18.25
N LEU A 89 -6.22 10.78 19.36
CA LEU A 89 -5.01 9.95 19.37
C LEU A 89 -5.32 8.49 19.04
N SER A 90 -6.46 7.95 19.51
CA SER A 90 -6.92 6.61 19.16
C SER A 90 -7.22 6.46 17.67
N LYS A 91 -7.85 7.46 17.03
CA LYS A 91 -8.08 7.47 15.58
C LYS A 91 -6.77 7.55 14.81
N HIS A 92 -5.85 8.41 15.27
CA HIS A 92 -4.52 8.54 14.67
C HIS A 92 -3.73 7.23 14.75
N LEU A 93 -3.68 6.61 15.93
CA LEU A 93 -3.00 5.33 16.15
C LEU A 93 -3.56 4.22 15.24
N LYS A 94 -4.89 4.15 15.10
CA LYS A 94 -5.54 3.20 14.19
C LYS A 94 -5.11 3.41 12.75
N ASN A 95 -5.09 4.65 12.28
CA ASN A 95 -4.65 4.97 10.91
C ASN A 95 -3.18 4.56 10.67
N VAL A 96 -2.29 4.79 11.65
CA VAL A 96 -0.88 4.37 11.56
C VAL A 96 -0.76 2.84 11.53
N MET A 97 -1.55 2.14 12.34
CA MET A 97 -1.58 0.67 12.37
C MET A 97 -2.06 0.10 11.03
N ASP A 98 -3.14 0.63 10.47
CA ASP A 98 -3.65 0.24 9.16
C ASP A 98 -2.61 0.49 8.05
N LEU A 99 -1.90 1.61 8.11
CA LEU A 99 -0.82 1.93 7.18
C LEU A 99 0.37 0.95 7.33
N ALA A 100 0.77 0.63 8.56
CA ALA A 100 1.83 -0.32 8.82
C ALA A 100 1.50 -1.71 8.27
N PHE A 101 0.26 -2.19 8.45
CA PHE A 101 -0.20 -3.46 7.87
C PHE A 101 -0.23 -3.41 6.34
N ALA A 102 -0.69 -2.30 5.75
CA ALA A 102 -0.64 -2.12 4.30
C ALA A 102 0.79 -2.18 3.77
N ASN A 103 1.75 -1.57 4.46
CA ASN A 103 3.16 -1.59 4.08
C ASN A 103 3.75 -3.00 4.13
N VAL A 104 3.49 -3.76 5.20
CA VAL A 104 3.89 -5.18 5.30
C VAL A 104 3.31 -5.99 4.15
N ASN A 105 2.01 -5.85 3.86
CA ASN A 105 1.35 -6.56 2.75
C ASN A 105 1.96 -6.21 1.39
N ILE A 106 2.34 -4.95 1.16
CA ILE A 106 3.01 -4.52 -0.07
C ILE A 106 4.39 -5.16 -0.19
N ARG A 107 5.17 -5.19 0.90
CA ARG A 107 6.50 -5.81 0.94
C ARG A 107 6.44 -7.33 0.72
N ASP A 108 5.48 -8.00 1.34
CA ASP A 108 5.24 -9.42 1.16
C ASP A 108 4.84 -9.73 -0.28
N SER A 109 3.98 -8.90 -0.87
CA SER A 109 3.61 -9.01 -2.28
C SER A 109 4.80 -8.80 -3.22
N ALA A 110 5.72 -7.89 -2.90
CA ALA A 110 6.94 -7.68 -3.68
C ALA A 110 7.87 -8.91 -3.61
N SER A 111 8.04 -9.49 -2.42
CA SER A 111 8.83 -10.71 -2.20
C SER A 111 8.22 -11.91 -2.92
N MET A 112 6.90 -12.08 -2.82
CA MET A 112 6.15 -13.13 -3.53
C MET A 112 6.30 -13.03 -5.05
N ARG A 113 6.30 -11.80 -5.61
CA ARG A 113 6.54 -11.57 -7.04
C ARG A 113 7.94 -12.04 -7.46
N GLN A 114 8.97 -11.77 -6.67
CA GLN A 114 10.34 -12.20 -6.98
C GLN A 114 10.43 -13.74 -7.04
N VAL A 115 9.88 -14.42 -6.04
CA VAL A 115 9.84 -15.89 -6.01
C VAL A 115 9.06 -16.43 -7.21
N THR A 116 7.90 -15.85 -7.52
CA THR A 116 7.05 -16.28 -8.64
C THR A 116 7.75 -16.10 -9.99
N TYR A 117 8.50 -15.01 -10.19
CA TYR A 117 9.27 -14.83 -11.43
C TYR A 117 10.40 -15.84 -11.55
N LEU A 118 11.08 -16.16 -10.44
CA LEU A 118 12.11 -17.19 -10.43
C LEU A 118 11.51 -18.55 -10.81
N THR A 119 10.41 -18.97 -10.16
CA THR A 119 9.77 -20.25 -10.47
C THR A 119 9.26 -20.30 -11.91
N MET A 120 8.72 -19.21 -12.45
CA MET A 120 8.27 -19.16 -13.84
C MET A 120 9.39 -19.37 -14.86
N ILE A 121 10.61 -18.92 -14.55
CA ILE A 121 11.80 -19.13 -15.40
C ILE A 121 12.35 -20.55 -15.21
N PHE A 122 12.42 -21.02 -13.96
CA PHE A 122 13.05 -22.30 -13.62
C PHE A 122 12.16 -23.52 -13.86
N LEU A 123 10.83 -23.38 -13.82
CA LEU A 123 9.89 -24.50 -14.02
C LEU A 123 10.03 -25.15 -15.40
N PRO A 124 10.03 -24.40 -16.53
CA PRO A 124 10.23 -24.98 -17.85
C PRO A 124 11.62 -25.62 -17.99
N ALA A 125 12.66 -24.99 -17.46
CA ALA A 125 14.03 -25.51 -17.48
C ALA A 125 14.19 -26.79 -16.66
N SER A 126 13.49 -26.89 -15.52
CA SER A 126 13.50 -28.10 -14.68
C SER A 126 12.73 -29.24 -15.33
N LEU A 127 11.63 -28.93 -16.03
CA LEU A 127 10.88 -29.92 -16.81
C LEU A 127 11.72 -30.49 -17.97
N ILE A 128 12.45 -29.62 -18.67
CA ILE A 128 13.47 -30.01 -19.67
C ILE A 128 14.46 -30.99 -19.05
N ALA A 129 15.15 -30.56 -17.98
CA ALA A 129 16.17 -31.37 -17.33
C ALA A 129 15.61 -32.72 -16.84
N SER A 130 14.37 -32.75 -16.36
CA SER A 130 13.69 -33.99 -15.95
C SER A 130 13.39 -34.91 -17.13
N VAL A 131 12.84 -34.40 -18.23
CA VAL A 131 12.56 -35.19 -19.44
C VAL A 131 13.85 -35.75 -20.04
N PHE A 132 14.93 -34.97 -20.01
CA PHE A 132 16.25 -35.40 -20.49
C PHE A 132 17.02 -36.28 -19.49
N GLY A 133 16.75 -36.17 -18.19
CA GLY A 133 17.40 -36.96 -17.12
C GLY A 133 16.75 -38.31 -16.85
N MET A 134 15.48 -38.49 -17.24
CA MET A 134 14.83 -39.79 -17.24
C MET A 134 15.30 -40.60 -18.45
N ASN A 135 15.91 -41.77 -18.22
CA ASN A 135 16.43 -42.66 -19.28
C ASN A 135 15.30 -43.19 -20.20
N VAL A 136 14.87 -42.41 -21.19
CA VAL A 136 13.87 -42.81 -22.19
C VAL A 136 14.53 -43.72 -23.23
N ARG A 137 14.39 -45.02 -23.01
CA ARG A 137 14.88 -46.13 -23.85
C ARG A 137 14.31 -46.17 -25.29
N GLU A 138 13.30 -45.36 -25.61
CA GLU A 138 12.73 -45.23 -26.97
C GLU A 138 13.61 -44.38 -27.91
N ILE A 139 14.69 -43.77 -27.42
CA ILE A 139 15.52 -42.86 -28.20
C ILE A 139 16.65 -43.55 -28.99
N ASN A 140 16.89 -44.86 -28.88
CA ASN A 140 17.62 -45.60 -29.92
C ASN A 140 17.48 -47.13 -29.80
N PRO A 141 17.11 -47.81 -30.90
CA PRO A 141 18.14 -48.63 -31.55
C PRO A 141 18.10 -48.43 -33.07
N GLY A 142 18.81 -47.40 -33.55
CA GLY A 142 19.30 -47.34 -34.92
C GLY A 142 18.57 -46.37 -35.84
N THR A 143 18.74 -45.06 -35.67
CA THR A 143 18.48 -44.12 -36.78
C THR A 143 19.32 -42.84 -36.66
N LEU A 144 20.12 -42.58 -37.70
CA LEU A 144 20.96 -41.39 -37.97
C LEU A 144 20.17 -40.07 -38.17
N GLY A 145 18.94 -39.94 -37.65
CA GLY A 145 18.00 -38.85 -37.97
C GLY A 145 17.56 -37.96 -36.81
N THR A 146 17.99 -38.20 -35.58
CA THR A 146 17.34 -37.61 -34.39
C THR A 146 17.95 -36.33 -33.83
N THR A 147 19.17 -35.93 -34.22
CA THR A 147 19.79 -34.66 -33.75
C THR A 147 18.94 -33.45 -34.10
N VAL A 148 18.41 -33.40 -35.32
CA VAL A 148 17.58 -32.28 -35.80
C VAL A 148 16.29 -32.14 -35.00
N ARG A 149 15.69 -33.26 -34.57
CA ARG A 149 14.47 -33.24 -33.76
C ARG A 149 14.76 -32.75 -32.33
N TYR A 150 15.94 -33.05 -31.79
CA TYR A 150 16.38 -32.47 -30.51
C TYR A 150 16.56 -30.96 -30.61
N THR A 151 17.24 -30.47 -31.66
CA THR A 151 17.42 -29.03 -31.87
C THR A 151 16.07 -28.33 -32.06
N GLN A 152 15.13 -28.96 -32.75
CA GLN A 152 13.79 -28.40 -32.97
C GLN A 152 13.02 -28.24 -31.65
N ILE A 153 13.07 -29.22 -30.75
CA ILE A 153 12.41 -29.15 -29.44
C ILE A 153 13.07 -28.07 -28.56
N THR A 154 14.40 -28.00 -28.54
CA THR A 154 15.13 -26.99 -27.78
C THR A 154 14.80 -25.57 -28.27
N ILE A 155 14.75 -25.36 -29.59
CA ILE A 155 14.41 -24.04 -30.17
C ILE A 155 12.95 -23.67 -29.86
N ALA A 156 12.00 -24.59 -30.07
CA ALA A 156 10.58 -24.34 -29.80
C ALA A 156 10.33 -23.98 -28.33
N LEU A 157 11.04 -24.65 -27.43
CA LEU A 157 10.89 -24.45 -26.00
C LEU A 157 11.62 -23.20 -25.50
N THR A 158 12.76 -22.84 -26.11
CA THR A 158 13.43 -21.55 -25.87
C THR A 158 12.58 -20.37 -26.36
N ALA A 159 11.90 -20.55 -27.50
CA ALA A 159 10.95 -19.57 -27.99
C ALA A 159 9.73 -19.44 -27.06
N LEU A 160 9.25 -20.56 -26.50
CA LEU A 160 8.15 -20.56 -25.52
C LEU A 160 8.55 -19.87 -24.21
N THR A 161 9.74 -20.14 -23.67
CA THR A 161 10.21 -19.45 -22.45
C THR A 161 10.42 -17.97 -22.70
N PHE A 162 11.02 -17.58 -23.82
CA PHE A 162 11.13 -16.18 -24.22
C PHE A 162 9.75 -15.52 -24.36
N TYR A 163 8.80 -16.20 -24.99
CA TYR A 163 7.41 -15.73 -25.12
C TYR A 163 6.74 -15.51 -23.76
N VAL A 164 6.87 -16.47 -22.83
CA VAL A 164 6.32 -16.37 -21.47
C VAL A 164 6.98 -15.23 -20.69
N VAL A 165 8.30 -15.09 -20.76
CA VAL A 165 9.02 -14.01 -20.07
C VAL A 165 8.59 -12.62 -20.60
N VAL A 166 8.50 -12.45 -21.91
CA VAL A 166 8.13 -11.17 -22.53
C VAL A 166 6.65 -10.83 -22.32
N THR A 167 5.75 -11.82 -22.33
CA THR A 167 4.31 -11.58 -22.07
C THR A 167 4.05 -11.16 -20.62
N LEU A 168 4.80 -11.71 -19.65
CA LEU A 168 4.60 -11.41 -18.22
C LEU A 168 5.46 -10.26 -17.69
N GLN A 169 6.52 -9.85 -18.40
CA GLN A 169 7.25 -8.64 -18.03
C GLN A 169 6.37 -7.40 -18.22
N THR A 170 5.89 -6.86 -17.09
CA THR A 170 5.06 -5.65 -16.98
C THR A 170 5.80 -4.38 -17.44
N HIS A 171 7.13 -4.38 -17.44
CA HIS A 171 8.00 -3.29 -17.86
C HIS A 171 8.93 -3.76 -19.00
N THR A 172 8.38 -3.92 -20.20
CA THR A 172 9.15 -4.06 -21.43
C THR A 172 8.75 -2.96 -22.40
N SER A 173 9.72 -2.41 -23.15
CA SER A 173 9.54 -1.34 -24.15
C SER A 173 8.55 -1.69 -25.29
N PHE A 174 8.02 -2.90 -25.28
CA PHE A 174 7.14 -3.46 -26.30
C PHE A 174 5.64 -3.25 -26.03
N HIS A 175 5.25 -2.80 -24.82
CA HIS A 175 3.84 -2.63 -24.43
C HIS A 175 3.56 -1.26 -23.80
N ASP A 176 2.49 -0.59 -24.25
CA ASP A 176 2.02 0.66 -23.65
C ASP A 176 1.57 0.45 -22.19
N ARG A 177 1.92 1.42 -21.32
CA ARG A 177 1.53 1.44 -19.89
C ARG A 177 0.01 1.38 -19.77
N GLY A 178 -0.52 0.28 -19.21
CA GLY A 178 -1.94 0.13 -18.86
C GLY A 178 -2.79 -0.78 -19.76
N ALA A 179 -2.21 -1.50 -20.73
CA ALA A 179 -2.97 -2.42 -21.57
C ALA A 179 -3.45 -3.68 -20.80
N THR A 180 -4.70 -4.10 -21.05
CA THR A 180 -5.32 -5.32 -20.52
C THR A 180 -4.52 -6.59 -20.88
N MET A 181 -4.54 -7.61 -20.01
CA MET A 181 -3.69 -8.83 -20.15
C MET A 181 -3.81 -9.52 -21.52
N CYS A 182 -4.98 -9.53 -22.15
CA CYS A 182 -5.15 -10.09 -23.49
C CYS A 182 -4.38 -9.34 -24.59
N LYS A 183 -4.21 -8.01 -24.47
CA LYS A 183 -3.41 -7.23 -25.43
C LYS A 183 -1.92 -7.45 -25.24
N ARG A 184 -1.48 -7.79 -24.03
CA ARG A 184 -0.09 -8.19 -23.74
C ARG A 184 0.22 -9.59 -24.27
N ALA A 185 -0.72 -10.53 -24.23
CA ALA A 185 -0.52 -11.84 -24.82
C ALA A 185 -0.41 -11.83 -26.36
N ALA A 186 -1.05 -10.85 -27.02
CA ALA A 186 -1.07 -10.75 -28.49
C ALA A 186 0.15 -10.05 -29.12
N TRP A 187 1.19 -9.71 -28.34
CA TRP A 187 2.38 -9.02 -28.82
C TRP A 187 3.12 -9.65 -30.01
N PRO A 188 3.23 -10.99 -30.13
CA PRO A 188 3.96 -11.60 -31.24
C PRO A 188 3.30 -11.33 -32.59
N ILE A 189 1.99 -11.05 -32.58
CA ILE A 189 1.19 -10.77 -33.78
C ILE A 189 1.08 -9.26 -33.99
N LEU A 190 0.94 -8.48 -32.91
CA LEU A 190 0.77 -7.02 -32.98
C LEU A 190 2.05 -6.27 -33.37
N LEU A 191 3.24 -6.71 -32.92
CA LEU A 191 4.51 -6.06 -33.27
C LEU A 191 4.83 -6.11 -34.78
N PRO A 192 4.82 -7.28 -35.46
CA PRO A 192 5.10 -7.32 -36.89
C PRO A 192 4.05 -6.56 -37.69
N TRP A 193 2.78 -6.60 -37.28
CA TRP A 193 1.71 -5.84 -37.92
C TRP A 193 1.85 -4.32 -37.76
N LYS A 194 2.30 -3.85 -36.60
CA LYS A 194 2.58 -2.43 -36.33
C LYS A 194 3.79 -1.93 -37.13
N ILE A 195 4.85 -2.75 -37.22
CA ILE A 195 6.04 -2.45 -38.04
C ILE A 195 5.65 -2.36 -39.52
N LEU A 196 4.81 -3.27 -40.01
CA LEU A 196 4.36 -3.28 -41.40
C LEU A 196 3.54 -2.02 -41.76
N ARG A 197 2.60 -1.60 -40.90
CA ARG A 197 1.86 -0.33 -41.10
C ARG A 197 2.77 0.89 -41.08
N ASN A 198 3.77 0.92 -40.19
CA ASN A 198 4.69 2.04 -40.12
C ASN A 198 5.52 2.16 -41.41
N MET A 199 5.86 1.04 -42.06
CA MET A 199 6.50 1.05 -43.38
C MET A 199 5.56 1.58 -44.48
N GLU A 200 4.27 1.25 -44.45
CA GLU A 200 3.28 1.79 -45.41
C GLU A 200 3.10 3.31 -45.29
N THR A 201 3.24 3.87 -44.08
CA THR A 201 3.13 5.33 -43.88
C THR A 201 4.35 6.11 -44.40
N VAL A 202 5.54 5.50 -44.41
CA VAL A 202 6.76 6.11 -44.97
C VAL A 202 6.75 6.04 -46.51
N ALA A 203 6.03 5.09 -47.10
CA ALA A 203 5.94 4.91 -48.54
C ALA A 203 4.97 5.87 -49.27
N ARG A 204 4.20 6.70 -48.56
CA ARG A 204 3.38 7.74 -49.19
C ARG A 204 4.13 9.08 -49.23
N PRO A 205 4.47 9.62 -50.43
CA PRO A 205 5.09 10.93 -50.51
C PRO A 205 4.07 12.00 -50.07
N HIS A 206 4.47 12.85 -49.12
CA HIS A 206 3.69 14.03 -48.74
C HIS A 206 3.46 14.93 -49.97
N PRO A 207 2.23 15.43 -50.21
CA PRO A 207 2.03 16.47 -51.21
C PRO A 207 2.77 17.76 -50.79
N PRO A 208 3.31 18.53 -51.74
CA PRO A 208 4.18 19.66 -51.42
C PRO A 208 3.43 20.73 -50.61
N ARG A 209 4.02 21.04 -49.45
CA ARG A 209 3.62 22.10 -48.52
C ARG A 209 3.69 23.45 -49.25
N LYS A 210 2.54 24.06 -49.55
CA LYS A 210 2.48 25.42 -50.10
C LYS A 210 3.18 26.38 -49.14
N ALA A 211 4.27 26.99 -49.61
CA ALA A 211 4.99 28.03 -48.89
C ALA A 211 4.13 29.30 -48.84
N ASN A 212 3.56 29.59 -47.68
CA ASN A 212 2.94 30.89 -47.41
C ASN A 212 4.05 31.90 -47.08
N LEU A 213 4.59 32.50 -48.14
CA LEU A 213 5.27 33.80 -48.07
C LEU A 213 4.20 34.87 -47.90
N ARG A 214 3.96 35.36 -46.69
CA ARG A 214 3.44 36.73 -46.47
C ARG A 214 3.56 37.20 -45.02
N ARG A 215 4.20 38.38 -44.92
CA ARG A 215 4.09 39.42 -43.88
C ARG A 215 5.03 39.34 -42.68
N THR A 216 6.25 39.78 -42.95
CA THR A 216 6.95 40.82 -42.18
C THR A 216 6.13 42.12 -42.06
N TYR A 217 6.56 43.04 -41.18
CA TYR A 217 5.93 44.27 -40.64
C TYR A 217 5.15 44.00 -39.34
N PHE A 218 5.46 44.54 -38.16
CA PHE A 218 6.04 45.84 -37.78
C PHE A 218 6.56 45.74 -36.32
N ARG A 219 7.77 46.21 -36.02
CA ARG A 219 8.29 46.40 -34.64
C ARG A 219 9.13 47.69 -34.59
N ARG A 220 8.52 48.75 -34.05
CA ARG A 220 8.99 50.06 -33.56
C ARG A 220 7.69 50.83 -33.28
N ASP A 221 7.42 51.41 -32.12
CA ASP A 221 8.21 51.83 -30.96
C ASP A 221 7.38 51.59 -29.69
#